data_AF-A0A7X9ACC9-F1
#
_entry.id   AF-A0A7X9ACC9-F1
#
_cell.length_a   1.000
_cell.length_b   1.000
_cell.length_c   1.000
_cell.angle_alpha   90.00
_cell.angle_beta   90.00
_cell.angle_gamma   90.00
#
_symmetry.space_group_name_H-M   'P 1'
#
loop_
_entity.id
_entity.type
_entity.pdbx_description
1 polymer ?
#
loop_
_entity_poly.entity_id
_entity_poly.type
_entity_poly.pdbx_seq_one_letter_code
_entity_poly.pdbx_strand_id
1 'polypeptide(L)'
;MGLGPRQRWLMFIAPCLLVCFLLLGSCSTAIDLGPAESFYSSANYAGALQSLERRSGELLRAQGPIILNYDLGMLSRLTGDWKRSNELLSESERLITEARTQSVTASLASFIINDNTKPYGGTDYEDLYINVFKALNYLSLGDEEAALVELRR
;
A
#
# COMPACT_ATOMS: atom_id res chain seq x y z
N MET A 1 18.59 -53.75 -25.82
CA MET A 1 17.17 -53.36 -25.75
C MET A 1 17.12 -51.83 -25.85
N GLY A 2 16.93 -51.30 -27.07
CA GLY A 2 16.89 -49.85 -27.31
C GLY A 2 15.46 -49.33 -27.27
N LEU A 3 15.21 -48.28 -26.48
CA LEU A 3 13.91 -47.61 -26.40
C LEU A 3 13.53 -47.06 -27.78
N GLY A 4 12.29 -47.31 -28.21
CA GLY A 4 11.79 -46.92 -29.53
C GLY A 4 11.71 -45.40 -29.70
N PRO A 5 11.72 -44.87 -30.94
CA PRO A 5 11.73 -43.43 -31.21
C PRO A 5 10.59 -42.67 -30.53
N ARG A 6 9.41 -43.28 -30.34
CA ARG A 6 8.29 -42.68 -29.58
C ARG A 6 8.55 -42.50 -28.08
N GLN A 7 9.32 -43.42 -27.46
CA GLN A 7 9.65 -43.36 -26.03
C GLN A 7 10.67 -42.27 -25.72
N ARG A 8 11.55 -41.93 -26.66
CA ARG A 8 12.51 -40.83 -26.52
C ARG A 8 11.83 -39.46 -26.49
N TRP A 9 10.77 -39.26 -27.26
CA TRP A 9 9.99 -38.00 -27.24
C TRP A 9 9.21 -37.83 -25.94
N LEU A 10 8.59 -38.90 -25.44
CA LEU A 10 7.89 -38.90 -24.14
C LEU A 10 8.84 -38.58 -22.97
N MET A 11 10.11 -39.01 -23.03
CA MET A 11 11.11 -38.77 -21.99
C MET A 11 11.54 -37.29 -21.88
N PHE A 12 11.43 -36.51 -22.95
CA PHE A 12 11.74 -35.07 -22.96
C PHE A 12 10.50 -34.19 -22.81
N ILE A 13 9.35 -34.61 -23.34
CA ILE A 13 8.10 -33.84 -23.25
C ILE A 13 7.56 -33.83 -21.81
N ALA A 14 7.58 -34.97 -21.11
CA ALA A 14 7.04 -35.08 -19.76
C ALA A 14 7.73 -34.15 -18.72
N PRO A 15 9.08 -34.09 -18.62
CA PRO A 15 9.74 -33.16 -17.71
C PRO A 15 9.58 -31.69 -18.16
N CYS A 16 9.48 -31.41 -19.46
CA CYS A 16 9.23 -30.07 -19.97
C CYS A 16 7.81 -29.59 -19.61
N LEU A 17 6.81 -30.46 -19.70
CA LEU A 17 5.42 -30.18 -19.28
C LEU A 17 5.30 -30.03 -17.76
N LEU A 18 6.05 -30.80 -16.97
CA LEU A 18 6.13 -30.68 -15.52
C LEU A 18 6.76 -29.34 -15.09
N VAL A 19 7.85 -28.93 -15.73
CA VAL A 19 8.48 -27.62 -15.50
C VAL A 19 7.54 -26.48 -15.91
N CYS A 20 6.82 -26.63 -17.03
CA CYS A 20 5.82 -25.65 -17.47
C CYS A 20 4.65 -25.55 -16.46
N PHE A 21 4.21 -26.67 -15.88
CA PHE A 21 3.18 -26.69 -14.84
C PHE A 21 3.65 -26.02 -13.53
N LEU A 22 4.93 -26.17 -13.18
CA LEU A 22 5.53 -25.50 -12.02
C LEU A 22 5.69 -23.97 -12.22
N LEU A 23 5.83 -23.50 -13.46
CA LEU A 23 5.96 -22.07 -13.78
C LEU A 23 4.61 -21.32 -13.81
N LEU A 24 3.47 -22.03 -13.79
CA LEU A 24 2.13 -21.42 -13.76
C LEU A 24 1.64 -21.10 -12.32
N GLY A 25 2.44 -21.39 -11.29
CA GLY A 25 2.08 -21.25 -9.88
C GLY A 25 2.25 -19.85 -9.26
N SER A 26 2.09 -18.76 -10.02
CA SER A 26 2.12 -17.42 -9.43
C SER A 26 0.74 -17.04 -8.87
N CYS A 27 0.50 -17.37 -7.61
CA CYS A 27 -0.61 -16.80 -6.85
C CYS A 27 -0.23 -15.42 -6.32
N SER A 28 -0.66 -14.35 -7.01
CA SER A 28 -0.75 -13.03 -6.39
C SER A 28 -2.09 -12.95 -5.66
N THR A 29 -2.06 -12.92 -4.32
CA THR A 29 -3.27 -12.71 -3.54
C THR A 29 -3.60 -11.21 -3.57
N ALA A 30 -4.65 -10.82 -4.30
CA ALA A 30 -5.19 -9.47 -4.24
C ALA A 30 -6.04 -9.32 -2.97
N ILE A 31 -5.92 -8.19 -2.29
CA ILE A 31 -6.84 -7.85 -1.20
C ILE A 31 -8.17 -7.42 -1.83
N ASP A 32 -9.27 -8.02 -1.38
CA ASP A 32 -10.60 -7.55 -1.76
C ASP A 32 -10.92 -6.25 -1.00
N LEU A 33 -11.11 -5.11 -1.66
CA LEU A 33 -11.56 -3.86 -1.03
C LEU A 33 -13.06 -3.58 -1.24
N GLY A 34 -13.78 -4.48 -1.92
CA GLY A 34 -15.16 -4.30 -2.36
C GLY A 34 -16.12 -3.83 -1.26
N PRO A 35 -16.07 -4.36 -0.02
CA PRO A 35 -16.92 -3.86 1.06
C PRO A 35 -16.67 -2.38 1.41
N ALA A 36 -15.40 -1.96 1.50
CA ALA A 36 -15.07 -0.56 1.81
C ALA A 36 -15.44 0.37 0.65
N GLU A 37 -15.17 -0.04 -0.60
CA GLU A 37 -15.53 0.71 -1.81
C GLU A 37 -17.05 0.86 -1.98
N SER A 38 -17.82 -0.19 -1.66
CA SER A 38 -19.28 -0.13 -1.70
C SER A 38 -19.81 0.91 -0.72
N PHE A 39 -19.28 0.98 0.50
CA PHE A 39 -19.68 2.02 1.45
C PHE A 39 -19.21 3.41 1.03
N TYR A 40 -17.99 3.52 0.49
CA TYR A 40 -17.44 4.78 0.00
C TYR A 40 -18.27 5.37 -1.15
N SER A 41 -18.58 4.56 -2.16
CA SER A 41 -19.38 4.96 -3.32
C SER A 41 -20.81 5.34 -2.97
N SER A 42 -21.37 4.80 -1.88
CA SER A 42 -22.67 5.20 -1.34
C SER A 42 -22.60 6.39 -0.36
N ALA A 43 -21.46 7.08 -0.27
CA ALA A 43 -21.18 8.16 0.69
C ALA A 43 -21.34 7.76 2.18
N ASN A 44 -21.32 6.46 2.49
CA ASN A 44 -21.35 5.93 3.84
C ASN A 44 -19.91 5.80 4.38
N TYR A 45 -19.26 6.93 4.64
CA TYR A 45 -17.86 6.96 5.05
C TYR A 45 -17.61 6.31 6.41
N ALA A 46 -18.58 6.34 7.32
CA ALA A 46 -18.50 5.64 8.60
C ALA A 46 -18.47 4.11 8.41
N GLY A 47 -19.29 3.59 7.49
CA GLY A 47 -19.26 2.17 7.10
C GLY A 47 -17.95 1.78 6.44
N ALA A 48 -17.42 2.64 5.55
CA ALA A 48 -16.12 2.41 4.91
C ALA A 48 -14.99 2.38 5.94
N LEU A 49 -14.97 3.33 6.89
CA LEU A 49 -13.98 3.40 7.95
C LEU A 49 -13.98 2.13 8.80
N GLN A 50 -15.16 1.73 9.29
CA GLN A 50 -15.29 0.50 10.09
C GLN A 50 -14.86 -0.75 9.31
N SER A 51 -15.17 -0.80 8.01
CA SER A 51 -14.76 -1.91 7.14
C SER A 51 -13.23 -2.04 7.03
N LEU A 52 -12.53 -0.92 6.82
CA LEU A 52 -11.06 -0.92 6.77
C LEU A 52 -10.44 -1.22 8.14
N GLU A 53 -10.95 -0.64 9.22
CA GLU A 53 -10.43 -0.89 10.58
C GLU A 53 -10.49 -2.37 10.96
N ARG A 54 -11.61 -3.03 10.68
CA ARG A 54 -11.80 -4.47 10.94
C ARG A 54 -10.77 -5.33 10.22
N ARG A 55 -10.23 -4.85 9.09
CA ARG A 55 -9.27 -5.54 8.22
C ARG A 55 -7.88 -4.92 8.25
N SER A 56 -7.63 -4.00 9.18
CA SER A 56 -6.36 -3.28 9.29
C SER A 56 -5.14 -4.20 9.33
N GLY A 57 -5.21 -5.34 10.02
CA GLY A 57 -4.10 -6.30 10.07
C GLY A 57 -3.82 -7.01 8.73
N GLU A 58 -4.84 -7.24 7.91
CA GLU A 58 -4.70 -7.79 6.55
C GLU A 58 -4.13 -6.73 5.60
N LEU A 59 -4.70 -5.53 5.64
CA LEU A 59 -4.29 -4.37 4.85
C LEU A 59 -2.85 -3.94 5.16
N LEU A 60 -2.46 -3.94 6.44
CA LEU A 60 -1.10 -3.63 6.86
C LEU A 60 -0.08 -4.57 6.23
N ARG A 61 -0.39 -5.87 6.15
CA ARG A 61 0.52 -6.88 5.59
C ARG A 61 0.65 -6.78 4.09
N ALA A 62 -0.44 -6.44 3.41
CA ALA A 62 -0.50 -6.54 1.96
C ALA A 62 -0.35 -5.19 1.22
N GLN A 63 -0.68 -4.06 1.86
CA GLN A 63 -0.43 -2.71 1.31
C GLN A 63 0.65 -1.94 2.06
N GLY A 64 0.91 -2.29 3.32
CA GLY A 64 1.87 -1.60 4.17
C GLY A 64 1.26 -0.46 4.97
N PRO A 65 2.05 0.12 5.90
CA PRO A 65 1.55 1.08 6.87
C PRO A 65 1.26 2.47 6.26
N ILE A 66 1.95 2.88 5.20
CA ILE A 66 1.74 4.20 4.57
C ILE A 66 0.31 4.30 4.02
N ILE A 67 -0.09 3.33 3.19
CA ILE A 67 -1.42 3.28 2.57
C ILE A 67 -2.51 3.12 3.63
N LEU A 68 -2.31 2.21 4.59
CA LEU A 68 -3.30 1.99 5.64
C LEU A 68 -3.58 3.26 6.46
N ASN A 69 -2.53 3.98 6.88
CA ASN A 69 -2.69 5.24 7.62
C ASN A 69 -3.31 6.33 6.74
N TYR A 70 -2.95 6.39 5.46
CA TYR A 70 -3.51 7.35 4.52
C TYR A 70 -5.03 7.13 4.35
N ASP A 71 -5.46 5.91 4.05
CA ASP A 71 -6.87 5.57 3.83
C ASP A 71 -7.71 5.81 5.09
N LEU A 72 -7.23 5.37 6.25
CA LEU A 72 -7.91 5.59 7.52
C LEU A 72 -7.93 7.08 7.88
N GLY A 73 -6.86 7.83 7.59
CA GLY A 73 -6.77 9.27 7.81
C GLY A 73 -7.78 10.02 6.96
N MET A 74 -7.90 9.67 5.68
CA MET A 74 -8.87 10.26 4.75
C MET A 74 -10.31 9.94 5.13
N LEU A 75 -10.60 8.70 5.52
CA LEU A 75 -11.94 8.35 6.00
C LEU A 75 -12.27 9.01 7.34
N SER A 76 -11.31 9.12 8.26
CA SER A 76 -11.49 9.85 9.52
C SER A 76 -11.88 11.30 9.26
N ARG A 77 -11.18 11.96 8.31
CA ARG A 77 -11.54 13.29 7.81
C ARG A 77 -12.98 13.30 7.28
N LEU A 78 -13.34 12.40 6.37
CA LEU A 78 -14.69 12.35 5.79
C LEU A 78 -15.80 12.09 6.82
N THR A 79 -15.48 11.49 7.97
CA THR A 79 -16.40 11.29 9.10
C THR A 79 -16.39 12.41 10.13
N GLY A 80 -15.57 13.45 9.95
CA GLY A 80 -15.48 14.61 10.84
C GLY A 80 -14.51 14.47 12.01
N ASP A 81 -13.75 13.38 12.08
CA ASP A 81 -12.70 13.19 13.08
C ASP A 81 -11.37 13.74 12.56
N TRP A 82 -11.29 15.07 12.49
CA TRP A 82 -10.13 15.80 11.97
C TRP A 82 -8.86 15.56 12.78
N LYS A 83 -9.00 15.36 14.10
CA LYS A 83 -7.88 15.11 15.00
C LYS A 83 -7.25 13.75 14.70
N ARG A 84 -8.07 12.71 14.66
CA ARG A 84 -7.60 11.37 14.30
C ARG A 84 -7.03 11.32 12.88
N SER A 85 -7.66 12.07 11.96
CA SER A 85 -7.14 12.22 10.61
C SER A 85 -5.71 12.79 10.62
N ASN A 86 -5.45 13.86 11.38
CA ASN A 86 -4.12 14.43 11.50
C ASN A 86 -3.10 13.45 12.10
N GLU A 87 -3.48 12.68 13.12
CA GLU A 87 -2.61 11.67 13.73
C GLU A 87 -2.18 10.60 12.70
N LEU A 88 -3.13 10.05 11.95
CA LEU A 88 -2.88 9.02 10.94
C LEU A 88 -2.08 9.58 9.75
N LEU A 89 -2.46 10.75 9.23
CA LEU A 89 -1.78 11.37 8.10
C LEU A 89 -0.33 11.77 8.46
N SER A 90 -0.08 12.19 9.70
CA SER A 90 1.29 12.48 10.18
C SER A 90 2.14 11.22 10.26
N GLU A 91 1.55 10.08 10.63
CA GLU A 91 2.27 8.80 10.62
C GLU A 91 2.61 8.36 9.18
N SER A 92 1.70 8.55 8.22
CA SER A 92 2.02 8.35 6.79
C SER A 92 3.18 9.24 6.33
N GLU A 93 3.15 10.55 6.62
CA GLU A 93 4.21 11.51 6.27
C GLU A 93 5.58 11.08 6.83
N ARG A 94 5.60 10.67 8.11
CA ARG A 94 6.81 10.17 8.78
C ARG A 94 7.39 8.96 8.06
N LEU A 95 6.54 7.99 7.73
CA LEU A 95 6.94 6.75 7.04
C LEU A 95 7.43 7.02 5.61
N ILE A 96 6.82 7.96 4.89
CA ILE A 96 7.29 8.41 3.56
C ILE A 96 8.69 9.00 3.67
N THR A 97 8.92 9.86 4.66
CA THR A 97 10.23 10.47 4.93
C THR A 97 11.30 9.42 5.24
N GLU A 98 10.95 8.41 6.05
CA GLU A 98 11.84 7.29 6.37
C GLU A 98 12.18 6.45 5.13
N ALA A 99 11.16 6.10 4.33
CA ALA A 99 11.36 5.35 3.10
C ALA A 99 12.25 6.10 2.10
N ARG A 100 12.09 7.43 1.98
CA ARG A 100 12.95 8.29 1.16
C ARG A 100 14.40 8.27 1.66
N THR A 101 14.61 8.41 2.97
CA THR A 101 15.95 8.41 3.60
C THR A 101 16.66 7.06 3.44
N GLN A 102 15.92 5.96 3.64
CA GLN A 102 16.42 4.61 3.41
C GLN A 102 16.79 4.40 1.95
N SER A 103 16.01 4.93 1.00
CA SER A 103 16.32 4.84 -0.43
C SER A 103 17.67 5.46 -0.76
N VAL A 104 17.96 6.66 -0.24
CA VAL A 104 19.24 7.36 -0.46
C VAL A 104 20.42 6.55 0.11
N THR A 105 20.24 5.92 1.27
CA THR A 105 21.28 5.09 1.90
C THR A 105 21.44 3.73 1.19
N ALA A 106 20.33 3.15 0.74
CA ALA A 106 20.26 1.87 0.05
C ALA A 106 20.75 1.94 -1.41
N SER A 107 20.77 3.10 -2.06
CA SER A 107 21.34 3.25 -3.41
C SER A 107 22.83 2.86 -3.50
N LEU A 108 23.56 2.81 -2.38
CA LEU A 108 24.92 2.27 -2.32
C LEU A 108 24.95 0.73 -2.19
N ALA A 109 23.86 0.12 -1.71
CA ALA A 109 23.72 -1.33 -1.45
C ALA A 109 22.83 -2.07 -2.49
N SER A 110 22.03 -1.35 -3.28
CA SER A 110 21.12 -1.91 -4.31
C SER A 110 21.84 -2.56 -5.50
N PHE A 111 23.16 -2.36 -5.63
CA PHE A 111 23.98 -3.18 -6.52
C PHE A 111 24.07 -4.66 -6.08
N ILE A 112 23.71 -4.97 -4.83
CA ILE A 112 23.85 -6.30 -4.22
C ILE A 112 22.48 -6.94 -3.92
N ILE A 113 21.42 -6.16 -3.69
CA ILE A 113 20.10 -6.66 -3.27
C ILE A 113 19.06 -6.36 -4.36
N ASN A 114 18.26 -7.37 -4.70
CA ASN A 114 17.16 -7.29 -5.65
C ASN A 114 16.07 -6.29 -5.19
N ASP A 115 15.81 -5.25 -6.00
CA ASP A 115 14.86 -4.16 -5.71
C ASP A 115 13.37 -4.57 -5.68
N ASN A 116 13.02 -5.78 -6.17
CA ASN A 116 11.62 -6.19 -6.33
C ASN A 116 10.83 -6.47 -5.04
N THR A 117 11.43 -6.33 -3.85
CA THR A 117 10.75 -6.59 -2.56
C THR A 117 10.59 -5.35 -1.69
N LYS A 118 10.89 -4.16 -2.22
CA LYS A 118 10.84 -2.93 -1.43
C LYS A 118 9.39 -2.59 -1.05
N PRO A 119 9.09 -2.35 0.24
CA PRO A 119 7.79 -1.85 0.66
C PRO A 119 7.42 -0.55 -0.06
N TYR A 120 6.13 -0.29 -0.22
CA TYR A 120 5.64 0.98 -0.75
C TYR A 120 6.24 2.14 0.06
N GLY A 121 6.90 3.09 -0.63
CA GLY A 121 7.61 4.21 0.01
C GLY A 121 6.86 5.54 -0.04
N GLY A 122 5.68 5.57 -0.65
CA GLY A 122 4.96 6.80 -0.99
C GLY A 122 5.59 7.58 -2.14
N THR A 123 4.87 8.61 -2.57
CA THR A 123 5.21 9.46 -3.70
C THR A 123 5.27 10.93 -3.30
N ASP A 124 5.94 11.76 -4.10
CA ASP A 124 6.06 13.20 -3.82
C ASP A 124 4.71 13.92 -3.77
N TYR A 125 3.74 13.48 -4.56
CA TYR A 125 2.40 14.08 -4.58
C TYR A 125 1.55 13.65 -3.37
N GLU A 126 1.69 12.42 -2.88
CA GLU A 126 1.00 12.00 -1.66
C GLU A 126 1.50 12.77 -0.43
N ASP A 127 2.81 12.99 -0.32
CA ASP A 127 3.43 13.78 0.74
C ASP A 127 2.87 15.23 0.74
N LEU A 128 2.81 15.85 -0.43
CA LEU A 128 2.17 17.16 -0.62
C LEU A 128 0.68 17.14 -0.22
N TYR A 129 -0.10 16.16 -0.69
CA TYR A 129 -1.52 16.10 -0.40
C TYR A 129 -1.82 15.83 1.07
N ILE A 130 -0.99 15.04 1.75
CA ILE A 130 -1.08 14.83 3.20
C ILE A 130 -1.03 16.18 3.94
N ASN A 131 -0.10 17.06 3.58
CA ASN A 131 0.02 18.38 4.20
C ASN A 131 -1.19 19.29 3.88
N VAL A 132 -1.72 19.23 2.66
CA VAL A 132 -2.97 19.92 2.30
C VAL A 132 -4.15 19.43 3.15
N PHE A 133 -4.34 18.12 3.29
CA PHE A 133 -5.46 17.59 4.09
C PHE A 133 -5.29 17.85 5.58
N LYS A 134 -4.07 17.77 6.12
CA LYS A 134 -3.78 18.18 7.49
C LYS A 134 -4.09 19.66 7.72
N ALA A 135 -3.73 20.55 6.79
CA ALA A 135 -4.09 21.96 6.88
C ALA A 135 -5.61 22.16 6.92
N LEU A 136 -6.35 21.49 6.03
CA LEU A 136 -7.81 21.57 6.02
C LEU A 136 -8.45 20.99 7.29
N ASN A 137 -7.85 19.97 7.89
CA ASN A 137 -8.27 19.42 9.18
C ASN A 137 -8.03 20.44 10.31
N TYR A 138 -6.86 21.09 10.35
CA TYR A 138 -6.55 22.13 11.33
C TYR A 138 -7.49 23.33 11.21
N LEU A 139 -7.82 23.76 9.99
CA LEU A 139 -8.86 24.78 9.78
C LEU A 139 -10.22 24.32 10.32
N SER A 140 -10.58 23.05 10.15
CA SER A 140 -11.83 22.48 10.69
C SER A 140 -11.82 22.39 12.23
N LEU A 141 -10.64 22.38 12.85
CA LEU A 141 -10.43 22.44 14.29
C LEU A 141 -10.32 23.87 14.84
N GLY A 142 -10.31 24.89 13.97
CA GLY A 142 -10.12 26.29 14.34
C GLY A 142 -8.67 26.68 14.64
N ASP A 143 -7.70 25.85 14.21
CA ASP A 143 -6.26 26.08 14.41
C ASP A 143 -5.60 26.57 13.11
N GLU A 144 -5.76 27.87 12.84
CA GLU A 144 -5.22 28.50 11.61
C GLU A 144 -3.68 28.50 11.58
N GLU A 145 -3.04 28.61 12.75
CA GLU A 145 -1.58 28.61 12.84
C GLU A 145 -1.01 27.26 12.42
N ALA A 146 -1.55 26.16 12.96
CA ALA A 146 -1.15 24.82 12.54
C ALA A 146 -1.45 24.57 11.05
N ALA A 147 -2.58 25.06 10.53
CA ALA A 147 -2.89 24.96 9.11
C ALA A 147 -1.83 25.64 8.23
N LEU A 148 -1.37 26.84 8.61
CA LEU A 148 -0.31 27.55 7.89
C LEU A 148 1.06 26.87 7.99
N VAL A 149 1.34 26.16 9.09
CA VAL A 149 2.56 25.36 9.22
C VAL A 149 2.58 24.25 8.16
N GLU A 150 1.46 23.52 8.02
CA GLU A 150 1.37 22.43 7.05
C GLU A 150 1.45 22.91 5.61
N LEU A 151 0.85 24.07 5.28
CA LEU A 151 0.93 24.65 3.94
C LEU A 151 2.33 25.15 3.54
N ARG A 152 3.27 25.25 4.48
CA ARG A 152 4.65 25.71 4.24
C ARG A 152 5.68 24.58 4.21
N ARG A 153 5.27 23.35 4.52
CA ARG A 153 6.11 22.16 4.34
C ARG A 153 6.19 21.81 2.86
#